data_AF-A0A078IRM6-F1
#
_entry.id   AF-A0A078IRM6-F1
#
_cell.length_a   1.000
_cell.length_b   1.000
_cell.length_c   1.000
_cell.angle_alpha   90.00
_cell.angle_beta   90.00
_cell.angle_gamma   90.00
#
_symmetry.space_group_name_H-M   'P 1'
#
loop_
_entity.id
_entity.type
_entity.pdbx_description
1 polymer ?
#
loop_
_entity_poly.entity_id
_entity_poly.type
_entity_poly.pdbx_seq_one_letter_code
_entity_poly.pdbx_strand_id
1 'polypeptide(L)'
;MNDLLKGSSEFSRDRSNRSDTESGHGPGNSGDLGLAGFFNKVQEIKKQYEKLDKHLKKLQGAHEETKAVTKAPAMKSIKQRMERDVDEVGKISRFIKGKIEELDRENLENRSKPGCGKGTGVDRTRTATTIAVKKKFKDKISEFQTLRQNIHQEYREVVERRVFTVTGQQADEEART
;
A
#
# COMPACT_ATOMS: atom_id res chain seq x y z
N MET A 1 -21.39 -67.80 -26.87
CA MET A 1 -20.16 -68.53 -26.49
C MET A 1 -19.12 -68.33 -27.58
N ASN A 2 -18.18 -67.41 -27.36
CA ASN A 2 -16.74 -67.63 -27.41
C ASN A 2 -16.01 -66.31 -27.09
N ASP A 3 -15.08 -66.43 -26.15
CA ASP A 3 -14.22 -65.44 -25.46
C ASP A 3 -13.43 -64.51 -26.40
N LEU A 4 -13.29 -63.21 -26.10
CA LEU A 4 -12.41 -62.54 -25.11
C LEU A 4 -10.90 -62.47 -25.47
N LEU A 5 -10.44 -61.21 -25.59
CA LEU A 5 -9.15 -60.63 -25.20
C LEU A 5 -7.87 -60.87 -26.03
N LYS A 6 -7.41 -59.79 -26.68
CA LYS A 6 -6.07 -59.16 -26.57
C LYS A 6 -6.07 -57.91 -27.47
N GLY A 7 -6.16 -56.68 -26.96
CA GLY A 7 -5.07 -55.96 -26.27
C GLY A 7 -4.08 -55.43 -27.32
N SER A 8 -4.09 -54.16 -27.72
CA SER A 8 -3.42 -53.10 -26.95
C SER A 8 -3.59 -51.74 -27.66
N SER A 9 -3.53 -50.67 -26.87
CA SER A 9 -3.86 -49.30 -27.23
C SER A 9 -2.79 -48.62 -28.09
N GLU A 10 -3.19 -47.78 -29.03
CA GLU A 10 -2.40 -46.60 -29.41
C GLU A 10 -3.30 -45.37 -29.45
N PHE A 11 -3.39 -44.73 -28.28
CA PHE A 11 -3.72 -43.32 -28.17
C PHE A 11 -2.71 -42.53 -29.00
N SER A 12 -3.18 -41.89 -30.07
CA SER A 12 -2.40 -40.88 -30.80
C SER A 12 -2.05 -39.76 -29.82
N ARG A 13 -0.78 -39.74 -29.41
CA ARG A 13 -0.20 -38.70 -28.57
C ARG A 13 -0.11 -37.39 -29.37
N ASP A 14 -0.86 -36.42 -28.87
CA ASP A 14 -0.51 -35.02 -28.75
C ASP A 14 0.90 -34.65 -29.26
N ARG A 15 0.92 -33.91 -30.36
CA ARG A 15 1.95 -32.90 -30.63
C ARG A 15 1.24 -31.60 -30.98
N SER A 16 0.54 -31.04 -29.99
CA SER A 16 0.34 -29.59 -29.97
C SER A 16 1.70 -28.94 -30.03
N ASN A 17 2.00 -28.36 -31.19
CA ASN A 17 3.13 -27.49 -31.44
C ASN A 17 2.99 -26.25 -30.54
N ARG A 18 3.36 -26.40 -29.26
CA ARG A 18 3.71 -25.29 -28.39
C ARG A 18 4.99 -24.72 -28.96
N SER A 19 4.84 -23.69 -29.79
CA SER A 19 5.92 -22.78 -30.10
C SER A 19 6.38 -22.15 -28.78
N ASP A 20 7.40 -22.76 -28.18
CA ASP A 20 8.25 -22.17 -27.17
C ASP A 20 8.71 -20.82 -27.72
N THR A 21 8.11 -19.75 -27.21
CA THR A 21 8.52 -18.38 -27.52
C THR A 21 9.67 -18.00 -26.60
N GLU A 22 10.75 -18.78 -26.69
CA GLU A 22 12.07 -18.44 -26.18
C GLU A 22 12.91 -17.82 -27.31
N SER A 23 12.49 -16.66 -27.80
CA SER A 23 13.38 -15.80 -28.58
C SER A 23 13.97 -14.75 -27.67
N GLY A 24 15.11 -15.12 -27.09
CA GLY A 24 16.02 -14.20 -26.43
C GLY A 24 16.61 -13.18 -27.42
N HIS A 25 16.78 -11.97 -26.89
CA HIS A 25 17.83 -11.00 -27.23
C HIS A 25 18.00 -10.60 -28.71
N GLY A 26 17.33 -9.51 -29.09
CA GLY A 26 17.95 -8.53 -29.98
C GLY A 26 18.97 -7.68 -29.19
N PRO A 27 20.15 -7.35 -29.75
CA PRO A 27 21.12 -6.49 -29.09
C PRO A 27 20.66 -5.04 -29.24
N GLY A 28 20.08 -4.49 -28.19
CA GLY A 28 19.64 -3.10 -28.20
C GLY A 28 19.26 -2.62 -26.81
N ASN A 29 20.27 -2.21 -26.03
CA ASN A 29 20.15 -1.16 -25.01
C ASN A 29 18.91 -1.17 -24.11
N SER A 30 18.40 -2.33 -23.67
CA SER A 30 17.20 -2.36 -22.80
C SER A 30 17.43 -1.69 -21.45
N GLY A 31 18.69 -1.64 -20.98
CA GLY A 31 19.11 -0.89 -19.80
C GLY A 31 19.08 0.64 -19.96
N ASP A 32 19.07 1.15 -21.20
CA ASP A 32 19.10 2.57 -21.55
C ASP A 32 17.73 3.13 -21.98
N LEU A 33 16.69 2.29 -22.05
CA LEU A 33 15.30 2.65 -22.39
C LEU A 33 14.57 3.47 -21.30
N GLY A 34 15.29 4.24 -20.49
CA GLY A 34 14.70 5.15 -19.50
C GLY A 34 14.15 4.47 -18.23
N LEU A 35 14.62 3.27 -17.88
CA LEU A 35 14.29 2.61 -16.61
C LEU A 35 14.99 3.25 -15.40
N ALA A 36 16.19 3.82 -15.58
CA ALA A 36 16.93 4.45 -14.49
C ALA A 36 16.14 5.59 -13.81
N GLY A 37 15.58 6.50 -14.60
CA GLY A 37 14.75 7.60 -14.09
C GLY A 37 13.49 7.10 -13.37
N PHE A 38 12.86 6.05 -13.91
CA PHE A 38 11.71 5.39 -13.27
C PHE A 38 12.08 4.81 -11.89
N PHE A 39 13.18 4.07 -11.81
CA PHE A 39 13.61 3.49 -10.54
C PHE A 39 14.02 4.55 -9.53
N ASN A 40 14.60 5.67 -9.95
CA ASN A 40 14.88 6.80 -9.05
C ASN A 40 13.61 7.34 -8.40
N LYS A 41 12.53 7.52 -9.17
CA LYS A 41 11.23 7.94 -8.63
C LYS A 41 10.62 6.90 -7.70
N VAL A 42 10.72 5.62 -8.05
CA VAL A 42 10.27 4.52 -7.18
C VAL A 42 11.04 4.51 -5.85
N GLN A 43 12.35 4.75 -5.88
CA GLN A 43 13.17 4.85 -4.66
C GLN A 43 12.80 6.07 -3.81
N GLU A 44 12.48 7.20 -4.43
CA GLU A 44 11.94 8.36 -3.72
C GLU A 44 10.65 8.01 -2.99
N ILE A 45 9.70 7.34 -3.65
CA ILE A 45 8.45 6.88 -3.01
C ILE A 45 8.75 5.91 -1.86
N LYS A 46 9.71 4.99 -2.03
CA LYS A 46 10.13 4.06 -0.95
C LYS A 46 10.65 4.80 0.28
N LYS A 47 11.48 5.83 0.10
CA LYS A 47 11.95 6.67 1.22
C LYS A 47 10.80 7.38 1.94
N GLN A 48 9.77 7.81 1.20
CA GLN A 48 8.59 8.42 1.80
C GLN A 48 7.75 7.40 2.58
N TYR A 49 7.67 6.14 2.13
CA TYR A 49 7.05 5.08 2.94
C TYR A 49 7.76 4.88 4.27
N GLU A 50 9.09 4.88 4.29
CA GLU A 50 9.84 4.75 5.54
C GLU A 50 9.55 5.90 6.52
N LYS A 51 9.38 7.12 6.00
CA LYS A 51 8.97 8.27 6.82
C LYS A 51 7.54 8.11 7.34
N LEU A 52 6.62 7.68 6.49
CA LEU A 52 5.24 7.40 6.86
C LEU A 52 5.18 6.35 7.98
N ASP A 53 5.91 5.25 7.85
CA ASP A 53 6.01 4.19 8.85
C ASP A 53 6.55 4.70 10.20
N LYS A 54 7.54 5.59 10.16
CA LYS A 54 8.08 6.22 11.39
C LYS A 54 7.01 7.06 12.10
N HIS A 55 6.22 7.84 11.37
CA HIS A 55 5.15 8.64 11.98
C HIS A 55 3.99 7.77 12.50
N LEU A 56 3.62 6.70 11.78
CA LEU A 56 2.63 5.74 12.28
C LEU A 56 3.04 5.10 13.60
N LYS A 57 4.29 4.65 13.71
CA LYS A 57 4.83 4.08 14.96
C LYS A 57 4.87 5.11 16.09
N LYS A 58 5.23 6.36 15.81
CA LYS A 58 5.21 7.44 16.80
C LYS A 58 3.79 7.75 17.28
N LEU A 59 2.83 7.81 16.36
CA LEU A 59 1.42 8.03 16.67
C LEU A 59 0.88 6.90 17.56
N GLN A 60 1.17 5.65 17.21
CA GLN A 60 0.78 4.49 18.02
C GLN A 60 1.44 4.52 19.40
N GLY A 61 2.74 4.79 19.49
CA GLY A 61 3.44 4.88 20.78
C GLY A 61 2.92 6.03 21.67
N ALA A 62 2.63 7.20 21.07
CA ALA A 62 2.03 8.32 21.76
C ALA A 62 0.61 7.99 22.25
N HIS A 63 -0.19 7.27 21.46
CA HIS A 63 -1.49 6.78 21.89
C HIS A 63 -1.39 5.86 23.10
N GLU A 64 -0.50 4.88 23.07
CA GLU A 64 -0.28 3.99 24.23
C GLU A 64 0.19 4.77 25.47
N GLU A 65 1.01 5.83 25.29
CA GLU A 65 1.40 6.73 26.37
C GLU A 65 0.19 7.44 27.01
N THR A 66 -0.81 7.83 26.22
CA THR A 66 -2.04 8.46 26.77
C THR A 66 -2.81 7.54 27.70
N LYS A 67 -2.73 6.22 27.51
CA LYS A 67 -3.44 5.24 28.35
C LYS A 67 -2.89 5.17 29.77
N ALA A 68 -1.59 5.43 29.94
CA ALA A 68 -0.90 5.35 31.23
C ALA A 68 -0.88 6.71 31.98
N VAL A 69 -1.05 7.82 31.27
CA VAL A 69 -0.89 9.17 31.84
C VAL A 69 -2.20 9.69 32.41
N THR A 70 -2.18 10.12 33.67
CA THR A 70 -3.36 10.71 34.36
C THR A 70 -3.26 12.22 34.53
N LYS A 71 -2.06 12.81 34.36
CA LYS A 71 -1.82 14.25 34.55
C LYS A 71 -2.28 15.05 33.33
N ALA A 72 -3.17 16.03 33.53
CA ALA A 72 -3.75 16.84 32.46
C ALA A 72 -2.71 17.58 31.57
N PRO A 73 -1.65 18.22 32.12
CA PRO A 73 -0.64 18.87 31.27
C PRO A 73 0.11 17.90 30.36
N ALA A 74 0.43 16.70 30.87
CA ALA A 74 1.10 15.66 30.10
C ALA A 74 0.18 15.10 29.01
N MET A 75 -1.09 14.85 29.32
CA MET A 75 -2.11 14.43 28.35
C MET A 75 -2.23 15.42 27.18
N LYS A 76 -2.26 16.73 27.48
CA LYS A 76 -2.31 17.79 26.46
C LYS A 76 -1.08 17.76 25.54
N SER A 77 0.12 17.61 26.12
CA SER A 77 1.38 17.53 25.36
C SER A 77 1.41 16.32 24.43
N ILE A 78 0.95 15.15 24.91
CA ILE A 78 0.89 13.93 24.10
C ILE A 78 -0.12 14.11 22.95
N LYS A 79 -1.30 14.67 23.22
CA LYS A 79 -2.30 14.96 22.18
C LYS A 79 -1.73 15.86 21.07
N GLN A 80 -1.00 16.92 21.45
CA GLN A 80 -0.33 17.80 20.47
C GLN A 80 0.76 17.10 19.66
N ARG A 81 1.44 16.09 20.22
CA ARG A 81 2.37 15.23 19.46
C ARG A 81 1.62 14.37 18.45
N MET A 82 0.54 13.73 18.88
CA MET A 82 -0.30 12.89 18.02
C MET A 82 -0.88 13.68 16.84
N GLU A 83 -1.39 14.90 17.09
CA GLU A 83 -1.90 15.79 16.03
C GLU A 83 -0.83 16.11 14.99
N ARG A 84 0.40 16.41 15.43
CA ARG A 84 1.54 16.64 14.52
C ARG A 84 1.87 15.41 13.69
N ASP A 85 1.91 14.22 14.29
CA ASP A 85 2.19 12.99 13.54
C ASP A 85 1.09 12.67 12.53
N VAL A 86 -0.18 12.93 12.87
CA VAL A 86 -1.33 12.82 11.93
C VAL A 86 -1.17 13.76 10.74
N ASP A 87 -0.80 15.02 10.98
CA ASP A 87 -0.59 16.01 9.92
C ASP A 87 0.55 15.60 8.98
N GLU A 88 1.67 15.12 9.54
CA GLU A 88 2.81 14.64 8.76
C GLU A 88 2.46 13.40 7.92
N VAL A 89 1.71 12.44 8.48
CA VAL A 89 1.18 11.30 7.70
C VAL A 89 0.31 11.82 6.55
N GLY A 90 -0.55 12.81 6.77
CA GLY A 90 -1.40 13.40 5.74
C GLY A 90 -0.61 14.10 4.63
N LYS A 91 0.46 14.83 4.96
CA LYS A 91 1.36 15.47 3.99
C LYS A 91 2.09 14.42 3.15
N ILE A 92 2.72 13.43 3.79
CA ILE A 92 3.46 12.36 3.10
C ILE A 92 2.52 11.54 2.21
N SER A 93 1.32 11.25 2.68
CA SER A 93 0.33 10.47 1.92
C SER A 93 -0.08 11.17 0.62
N ARG A 94 -0.35 12.48 0.67
CA ARG A 94 -0.65 13.28 -0.53
C ARG A 94 0.52 13.32 -1.51
N PHE A 95 1.75 13.45 -0.99
CA PHE A 95 2.95 13.40 -1.80
C PHE A 95 3.13 12.06 -2.53
N ILE A 96 3.02 10.94 -1.80
CA ILE A 96 3.12 9.59 -2.38
C ILE A 96 2.05 9.38 -3.44
N LYS A 97 0.79 9.77 -3.15
CA LYS A 97 -0.31 9.67 -4.10
C LYS A 97 0.00 10.40 -5.41
N GLY A 98 0.44 11.66 -5.33
CA GLY A 98 0.81 12.44 -6.51
C GLY A 98 1.95 11.81 -7.31
N LYS A 99 2.97 11.24 -6.63
CA LYS A 99 4.07 10.53 -7.29
C LYS A 99 3.63 9.23 -7.98
N ILE A 100 2.66 8.51 -7.41
CA ILE A 100 2.09 7.31 -8.06
C ILE A 100 1.28 7.70 -9.30
N GLU A 101 0.50 8.77 -9.23
CA GLU A 101 -0.26 9.29 -10.39
C GLU A 101 0.69 9.77 -11.50
N GLU A 102 1.81 10.41 -11.13
CA GLU A 102 2.89 10.77 -12.05
C GLU A 102 3.47 9.52 -12.73
N LEU A 103 3.79 8.45 -11.98
CA LEU A 103 4.27 7.19 -12.53
C LEU A 103 3.26 6.52 -13.46
N ASP A 104 1.97 6.51 -13.10
CA ASP A 104 0.90 5.93 -13.92
C ASP A 104 0.83 6.66 -15.28
N ARG A 105 0.89 8.00 -15.29
CA ARG A 105 0.94 8.81 -16.51
C ARG A 105 2.19 8.52 -17.35
N GLU A 106 3.37 8.51 -16.74
CA GLU A 106 4.63 8.26 -17.46
C GLU A 106 4.70 6.85 -18.04
N ASN A 107 4.07 5.88 -17.39
CA ASN A 107 3.98 4.53 -17.94
C ASN A 107 3.14 4.49 -19.21
N LEU A 108 2.06 5.27 -19.28
CA LEU A 108 1.25 5.40 -20.49
C LEU A 108 2.02 6.09 -21.61
N GLU A 109 2.68 7.21 -21.31
CA GLU A 109 3.49 7.96 -22.29
C GLU A 109 4.67 7.13 -22.81
N ASN A 110 5.29 6.31 -21.96
CA ASN A 110 6.40 5.46 -22.36
C ASN A 110 6.02 4.44 -23.44
N ARG A 111 4.75 4.00 -23.50
CA ARG A 111 4.29 3.04 -24.50
C ARG A 111 4.36 3.56 -25.94
N SER A 112 4.38 4.89 -26.11
CA SER A 112 4.53 5.52 -27.42
C SER A 112 5.98 5.55 -27.92
N LYS A 113 6.95 5.19 -27.07
CA LYS A 113 8.37 5.19 -27.44
C LYS A 113 8.76 3.90 -28.15
N PRO A 114 9.70 3.96 -29.13
CA PRO A 114 10.24 2.76 -29.77
C PRO A 114 10.75 1.74 -28.75
N GLY A 115 10.39 0.47 -28.92
CA GLY A 115 10.81 -0.62 -28.02
C GLY A 115 10.16 -0.64 -26.63
N CYS A 116 9.29 0.31 -26.30
CA CYS A 116 8.62 0.42 -25.00
C CYS A 116 7.11 0.16 -25.06
N GLY A 117 6.61 -0.33 -26.19
CA GLY A 117 5.19 -0.61 -26.42
C GLY A 117 4.56 -1.53 -25.37
N LYS A 118 3.22 -1.56 -25.36
CA LYS A 118 2.45 -2.41 -24.44
C LYS A 118 2.90 -3.87 -24.51
N GLY A 119 3.15 -4.48 -23.36
CA GLY A 119 3.56 -5.88 -23.26
C GLY A 119 5.04 -6.15 -23.46
N THR A 120 5.86 -5.13 -23.75
CA THR A 120 7.33 -5.24 -23.75
C THR A 120 7.89 -5.50 -22.35
N GLY A 121 9.14 -5.98 -22.25
CA GLY A 121 9.80 -6.19 -20.95
C GLY A 121 9.88 -4.91 -20.10
N VAL A 122 10.12 -3.76 -20.74
CA VAL A 122 10.12 -2.44 -20.09
C VAL A 122 8.71 -2.08 -19.58
N ASP A 123 7.67 -2.20 -20.42
CA ASP A 123 6.29 -1.91 -20.02
C ASP A 123 5.81 -2.81 -18.88
N ARG A 124 6.09 -4.12 -18.94
CA ARG A 124 5.75 -5.09 -17.89
C ARG A 124 6.44 -4.73 -16.57
N THR A 125 7.75 -4.43 -16.61
CA THR A 125 8.53 -4.06 -15.42
C THR A 125 7.99 -2.80 -14.76
N ARG A 126 7.73 -1.75 -15.54
CA ARG A 126 7.19 -0.49 -15.05
C ARG A 126 5.78 -0.65 -14.48
N THR A 127 4.92 -1.37 -15.20
CA THR A 127 3.54 -1.65 -14.78
C THR A 127 3.51 -2.45 -13.47
N ALA A 128 4.24 -3.57 -13.39
CA ALA A 128 4.29 -4.41 -12.20
C ALA A 128 4.83 -3.66 -10.98
N THR A 129 5.90 -2.88 -11.15
CA THR A 129 6.48 -2.07 -10.08
C THR A 129 5.51 -1.01 -9.59
N THR A 130 4.81 -0.34 -10.51
CA THR A 130 3.83 0.72 -10.15
C THR A 130 2.62 0.13 -9.41
N ILE A 131 2.12 -1.04 -9.85
CA ILE A 131 1.08 -1.78 -9.14
C ILE A 131 1.52 -2.14 -7.71
N ALA A 132 2.76 -2.62 -7.54
CA ALA A 132 3.29 -2.97 -6.22
C ALA A 132 3.37 -1.75 -5.30
N VAL A 133 3.85 -0.61 -5.82
CA VAL A 133 3.90 0.65 -5.08
C VAL A 133 2.49 1.13 -4.70
N LYS A 134 1.52 1.03 -5.61
CA LYS A 134 0.11 1.42 -5.38
C LYS A 134 -0.58 0.53 -4.34
N LYS A 135 -0.32 -0.78 -4.38
CA LYS A 135 -0.82 -1.73 -3.38
C LYS A 135 -0.27 -1.37 -1.99
N LYS A 136 1.05 -1.19 -1.88
CA LYS A 136 1.68 -0.80 -0.61
C LYS A 136 1.13 0.52 -0.08
N PHE A 137 0.81 1.49 -0.95
CA PHE A 137 0.17 2.74 -0.55
C PHE A 137 -1.17 2.47 0.13
N LYS A 138 -2.02 1.72 -0.55
CA LYS A 138 -3.36 1.37 -0.05
C LYS A 138 -3.27 0.68 1.31
N ASP A 139 -2.40 -0.32 1.44
CA ASP A 139 -2.22 -1.07 2.68
C ASP A 139 -1.82 -0.14 3.85
N LYS A 140 -0.89 0.79 3.60
CA LYS A 140 -0.42 1.76 4.61
C LYS A 140 -1.46 2.80 5.00
N ILE A 141 -2.26 3.27 4.04
CA ILE A 141 -3.37 4.18 4.31
C ILE A 141 -4.46 3.47 5.11
N SER A 142 -4.76 2.21 4.80
CA SER A 142 -5.72 1.42 5.59
C SER A 142 -5.23 1.21 7.02
N GLU A 143 -3.95 0.88 7.23
CA GLU A 143 -3.34 0.78 8.57
C GLU A 143 -3.51 2.09 9.36
N PHE A 144 -3.22 3.23 8.73
CA PHE A 144 -3.41 4.55 9.35
C PHE A 144 -4.87 4.83 9.71
N GLN A 145 -5.81 4.49 8.83
CA GLN A 145 -7.24 4.70 9.06
C GLN A 145 -7.73 3.86 10.24
N THR A 146 -7.34 2.58 10.32
CA THR A 146 -7.65 1.71 11.45
C THR A 146 -7.07 2.26 12.75
N LEU A 147 -5.79 2.67 12.76
CA LEU A 147 -5.18 3.28 13.94
C LEU A 147 -5.96 4.52 14.40
N ARG A 148 -6.30 5.42 13.47
CA ARG A 148 -7.05 6.64 13.79
C ARG A 148 -8.45 6.32 14.34
N GLN A 149 -9.14 5.33 13.78
CA GLN A 149 -10.45 4.89 14.28
C GLN A 149 -10.35 4.34 15.70
N ASN A 150 -9.36 3.48 15.98
CA ASN A 150 -9.14 2.92 17.31
C ASN A 150 -8.85 4.02 18.34
N ILE A 151 -8.00 4.99 18.00
CA ILE A 151 -7.70 6.14 18.86
C ILE A 151 -9.00 6.91 19.20
N HIS A 152 -9.84 7.18 18.20
CA HIS A 152 -11.10 7.91 18.42
C HIS A 152 -12.11 7.12 19.24
N GLN A 153 -12.24 5.82 18.99
CA GLN A 153 -13.16 4.94 19.72
C GLN A 153 -12.77 4.84 21.20
N GLU A 154 -11.50 4.57 21.48
CA GLU A 154 -11.01 4.47 22.86
C GLU A 154 -11.13 5.81 23.61
N TYR A 155 -10.88 6.94 22.94
CA TYR A 155 -11.08 8.26 23.54
C TYR A 155 -12.55 8.48 23.93
N ARG A 156 -13.49 8.10 23.06
CA ARG A 156 -14.92 8.18 23.33
C ARG A 156 -15.29 7.37 24.57
N GLU A 157 -14.87 6.11 24.64
CA GLU A 157 -15.12 5.24 25.79
C GLU A 157 -14.55 5.79 27.10
N VAL A 158 -13.33 6.37 27.07
CA VAL A 158 -12.72 6.98 28.27
C VAL A 158 -13.51 8.20 28.73
N VAL A 159 -14.01 9.02 27.80
CA VAL A 159 -14.84 10.18 28.12
C VAL A 159 -16.18 9.73 28.69
N GLU A 160 -16.86 8.78 28.06
CA GLU A 160 -18.15 8.23 28.53
C GLU A 160 -18.03 7.66 29.95
N ARG A 161 -17.02 6.82 30.23
CA ARG A 161 -16.78 6.26 31.58
C ARG A 161 -16.56 7.36 32.61
N ARG A 162 -15.79 8.40 32.27
CA ARG A 162 -15.53 9.54 33.18
C ARG A 162 -16.79 10.36 33.43
N VAL A 163 -17.57 10.65 32.40
CA VAL A 163 -18.85 11.36 32.55
C VAL A 163 -19.75 10.57 33.48
N PHE A 164 -19.99 9.28 33.21
CA PHE A 164 -20.82 8.44 34.05
C PHE A 164 -20.33 8.38 35.51
N THR A 165 -19.02 8.28 35.74
CA THR A 165 -18.46 8.26 37.09
C THR A 165 -18.65 9.59 37.83
N VAL A 166 -18.62 10.72 37.10
CA VAL A 166 -18.73 12.07 37.69
C VAL A 166 -20.19 12.51 37.85
N THR A 167 -21.08 12.17 36.92
CA THR A 167 -22.46 12.66 36.86
C THR A 167 -23.51 11.60 37.18
N GLY A 168 -23.17 10.31 37.14
CA GLY A 168 -24.10 9.20 37.27
C GLY A 168 -25.01 8.98 36.05
N GLN A 169 -24.81 9.74 34.97
CA GLN A 169 -25.60 9.69 33.74
C GLN A 169 -24.73 9.25 32.56
N GLN A 170 -25.27 8.44 31.64
CA GLN A 170 -24.58 8.16 30.38
C GLN A 170 -24.42 9.47 29.60
N ALA A 171 -23.27 9.65 28.93
CA ALA A 171 -23.07 10.79 28.07
C ALA A 171 -23.98 10.64 26.84
N ASP A 172 -24.96 11.55 26.66
CA ASP A 172 -25.75 11.60 25.44
C ASP A 172 -24.84 11.95 24.25
N GLU A 173 -24.93 11.15 23.19
CA GLU A 173 -24.15 11.26 21.93
C GLU A 173 -24.45 12.55 21.13
N GLU A 174 -25.28 13.47 21.62
CA GLU A 174 -25.86 14.58 20.83
C GLU A 174 -25.20 15.96 21.05
N ALA A 175 -24.07 16.04 21.76
CA ALA A 175 -23.35 17.30 21.91
C ALA A 175 -21.93 17.22 21.31
N ARG A 176 -21.81 17.37 19.98
CA ARG A 176 -20.59 17.91 19.33
C ARG A 176 -20.84 18.25 17.85
N THR A 177 -21.00 19.54 17.59
CA THR A 177 -20.63 20.21 16.33
C THR A 177 -19.11 20.40 16.25
#